data_AF-A0A966VBU3-F1
#
_entry.id   AF-A0A966VBU3-F1
#
_cell.length_a   1.000
_cell.length_b   1.000
_cell.length_c   1.000
_cell.angle_alpha   90.00
_cell.angle_beta   90.00
_cell.angle_gamma   90.00
#
_symmetry.space_group_name_H-M   'P 1'
#
loop_
_entity.id
_entity.type
_entity.pdbx_description
1 polymer ?
#
loop_
_entity_poly.entity_id
_entity_poly.type
_entity_poly.pdbx_seq_one_letter_code
_entity_poly.pdbx_strand_id
1 'polypeptide(L)'
;MSMDARQNFIRAAGATALCLATFSETVPAAEPSWERGSLTLGVGMENGKVRVDSAIPAELDKSGSVKGYKGFIEYHADRYSLMIGGSRESAEAKGEDTVREVGQKTALTSVNVETGVFFNLGYEMQWGFDARFHRGPGADYGVYRELQQREMIDFGPAIRLYTPFLTKWLLRLEGALLTSTTSSPRRVSTLTAGISASVPVPFVEYASLRLGAKALPARDHEEILFPYASEELDDRARKEIYLFARAHSNQDLSARKIVVSGHGSRAGFDRTNLRLSLRRALNVARVLVQSGIPETAIELTGFGKSKIDPSASPVAPEQRRVELRVAPRTPENKSTIRSKVLDEDQIARLAASLKGREPASYQVRISVPSVMTADDAAWVRVERYLELMEQQGIPGDRIVTRTELRTGEIAFNIHSEDGDTNDHLP
;
A
#
# COMPACT_ATOMS: atom_id res chain seq x y z
N MET A 1 -16.50 40.33 5.13
CA MET A 1 -15.54 39.80 6.12
C MET A 1 -14.71 40.96 6.63
N SER A 2 -14.68 41.21 7.94
CA SER A 2 -13.80 42.24 8.53
C SER A 2 -12.33 41.83 8.37
N MET A 3 -11.43 42.82 8.32
CA MET A 3 -9.98 42.60 8.26
C MET A 3 -9.48 41.68 9.39
N ASP A 4 -10.13 41.75 10.56
CA ASP A 4 -9.77 40.97 11.75
C ASP A 4 -9.96 39.46 11.56
N ALA A 5 -11.00 39.04 10.84
CA ALA A 5 -11.23 37.63 10.54
C ALA A 5 -10.12 37.04 9.65
N ARG A 6 -9.57 37.86 8.75
CA ARG A 6 -8.48 37.46 7.84
C ARG A 6 -7.15 37.33 8.59
N GLN A 7 -6.87 38.22 9.53
CA GLN A 7 -5.65 38.16 10.35
C GLN A 7 -5.67 37.01 11.36
N ASN A 8 -6.83 36.72 11.96
CA ASN A 8 -6.96 35.59 12.89
C ASN A 8 -6.77 34.24 12.19
N PHE A 9 -7.25 34.09 10.96
CA PHE A 9 -7.02 32.89 10.14
C PHE A 9 -5.53 32.68 9.83
N ILE A 10 -4.82 33.74 9.42
CA ILE A 10 -3.39 33.66 9.11
C ILE A 10 -2.56 33.29 10.35
N ARG A 11 -2.90 33.84 11.53
CA ARG A 11 -2.20 33.52 12.79
C ARG A 11 -2.45 32.09 13.25
N ALA A 12 -3.68 31.59 13.14
CA ALA A 12 -4.00 30.21 13.50
C ALA A 12 -3.32 29.20 12.55
N ALA A 13 -3.29 29.49 11.25
CA ALA A 13 -2.59 28.69 10.26
C ALA A 13 -1.06 28.68 10.52
N GLY A 14 -0.49 29.85 10.84
CA GLY A 14 0.94 29.98 11.16
C GLY A 14 1.36 29.26 12.44
N ALA A 15 0.56 29.34 13.51
CA ALA A 15 0.85 28.65 14.77
C ALA A 15 0.76 27.12 14.64
N THR A 16 -0.17 26.62 13.81
CA THR A 16 -0.31 25.19 13.52
C THR A 16 0.87 24.67 12.69
N ALA A 17 1.31 25.43 11.68
CA ALA A 17 2.47 25.10 10.87
C ALA A 17 3.78 25.05 11.67
N LEU A 18 3.96 25.96 12.65
CA LEU A 18 5.17 26.01 13.47
C LEU A 18 5.26 24.84 14.48
N CYS A 19 4.11 24.38 15.00
CA CYS A 19 4.03 23.21 15.88
C CYS A 19 4.31 21.90 15.13
N LEU A 20 3.96 21.84 13.83
CA LEU A 20 4.23 20.70 12.94
C LEU A 20 5.71 20.61 12.53
N ALA A 21 6.36 21.75 12.27
CA ALA A 21 7.78 21.80 11.91
C ALA A 21 8.68 21.25 13.05
N THR A 22 8.28 21.44 14.31
CA THR A 22 9.03 20.98 15.49
C THR A 22 8.80 19.50 15.82
N PHE A 23 7.73 18.87 15.32
CA PHE A 23 7.46 17.43 15.52
C PHE A 23 8.12 16.55 14.45
N SER A 24 8.30 17.07 13.24
CA SER A 24 8.91 16.38 12.07
C SER A 24 10.35 15.88 12.32
N GLU A 25 11.12 16.56 13.17
CA GLU A 25 12.56 16.28 13.32
C GLU A 25 12.89 15.02 14.15
N THR A 26 11.90 14.34 14.74
CA THR A 26 12.16 13.28 15.74
C THR A 26 11.71 11.86 15.36
N VAL A 27 11.10 11.67 14.18
CA VAL A 27 10.64 10.35 13.72
C VAL A 27 11.42 9.95 12.47
N PRO A 28 12.22 8.87 12.48
CA PRO A 28 12.86 8.38 11.26
C PRO A 28 11.78 8.06 10.23
N ALA A 29 11.96 8.57 9.01
CA ALA A 29 11.06 8.43 7.89
C ALA A 29 10.80 6.96 7.55
N ALA A 30 9.82 6.35 8.20
CA ALA A 30 9.12 5.21 7.66
C ALA A 30 8.19 5.80 6.60
N GLU A 31 8.57 5.72 5.32
CA GLU A 31 7.76 6.23 4.21
C GLU A 31 6.32 5.69 4.31
N PRO A 32 5.31 6.51 4.63
CA PRO A 32 3.93 6.12 4.41
C PRO A 32 3.67 6.26 2.92
N SER A 33 4.18 5.32 2.14
CA SER A 33 3.79 5.24 0.75
C SER A 33 2.32 4.80 0.71
N TRP A 34 1.43 5.77 0.48
CA TRP A 34 0.18 5.58 -0.24
C TRP A 34 0.44 4.68 -1.44
N GLU A 35 0.34 3.36 -1.26
CA GLU A 35 0.32 2.47 -2.41
C GLU A 35 -0.84 2.94 -3.31
N ARG A 36 -0.53 3.17 -4.59
CA ARG A 36 -1.46 3.72 -5.57
C ARG A 36 -2.76 2.90 -5.54
N GLY A 37 -3.90 3.58 -5.48
CA GLY A 37 -5.20 2.90 -5.39
C GLY A 37 -5.51 2.29 -4.02
N SER A 38 -4.86 2.75 -2.96
CA SER A 38 -5.14 2.30 -1.59
C SER A 38 -6.47 2.85 -1.07
N LEU A 39 -7.13 2.04 -0.25
CA LEU A 39 -8.29 2.43 0.53
C LEU A 39 -7.88 2.58 1.98
N THR A 40 -8.46 3.54 2.70
CA THR A 40 -8.25 3.70 4.14
C THR A 40 -9.60 3.71 4.86
N LEU A 41 -9.63 3.13 6.05
CA LEU A 41 -10.76 3.19 6.97
C LEU A 41 -10.34 4.07 8.14
N GLY A 42 -11.11 5.11 8.43
CA GLY A 42 -10.77 6.10 9.42
C GLY A 42 -11.89 6.43 10.37
N VAL A 43 -11.49 6.89 11.56
CA VAL A 43 -12.36 7.46 12.58
C VAL A 43 -11.77 8.78 13.05
N GLY A 44 -12.63 9.74 13.38
CA GLY A 44 -12.19 11.06 13.77
C GLY A 44 -13.17 11.78 14.65
N MET A 45 -12.69 12.89 15.20
CA MET A 45 -13.48 13.86 15.93
C MET A 45 -13.21 15.25 15.37
N GLU A 46 -14.20 16.12 15.51
CA GLU A 46 -14.09 17.51 15.09
C GLU A 46 -14.75 18.44 16.10
N ASN A 47 -14.22 19.65 16.15
CA ASN A 47 -14.78 20.75 16.92
C ASN A 47 -14.77 22.01 16.07
N GLY A 48 -15.71 22.90 16.31
CA GLY A 48 -15.86 24.08 15.47
C GLY A 48 -16.70 25.18 16.07
N LYS A 49 -16.87 26.23 15.27
CA LYS A 49 -17.75 27.36 15.53
C LYS A 49 -18.84 27.40 14.47
N VAL A 50 -20.06 27.65 14.91
CA VAL A 50 -21.21 27.87 14.03
C VAL A 50 -21.74 29.29 14.20
N ARG A 51 -22.11 29.91 13.09
CA ARG A 51 -22.80 31.19 13.04
C ARG A 51 -24.09 31.03 12.23
N VAL A 52 -25.17 31.56 12.78
CA VAL A 52 -26.51 31.53 12.19
C VAL A 52 -26.96 32.98 12.09
N ASP A 53 -26.97 33.52 10.87
CA ASP A 53 -27.53 34.83 10.59
C ASP A 53 -28.97 34.65 10.10
N SER A 54 -29.95 35.28 10.75
CA SER A 54 -31.36 35.09 10.43
C SER A 54 -31.98 36.32 9.78
N ALA A 55 -32.64 36.13 8.65
CA ALA A 55 -33.44 37.19 8.01
C ALA A 55 -34.88 37.26 8.57
N ILE A 56 -35.24 36.41 9.54
CA ILE A 56 -36.57 36.40 10.16
C ILE A 56 -36.59 37.49 11.24
N PRO A 57 -37.49 38.50 11.17
CA PRO A 57 -37.48 39.64 12.12
C PRO A 57 -37.63 39.27 13.60
N ALA A 58 -38.25 38.13 13.89
CA ALA A 58 -38.45 37.62 15.25
C ALA A 58 -37.26 36.78 15.76
N GLU A 59 -36.26 36.50 14.92
CA GLU A 59 -35.08 35.72 15.29
C GLU A 59 -33.85 36.61 15.48
N LEU A 60 -33.00 36.20 16.42
CA LEU A 60 -31.70 36.82 16.65
C LEU A 60 -30.62 36.05 15.88
N ASP A 61 -29.56 36.74 15.48
CA ASP A 61 -28.32 36.11 15.05
C ASP A 61 -27.73 35.29 16.21
N LYS A 62 -27.28 34.08 15.92
CA LYS A 62 -26.77 33.14 16.93
C LYS A 62 -25.35 32.75 16.59
N SER A 63 -24.54 32.54 17.62
CA SER A 63 -23.22 31.94 17.48
C SER A 63 -22.98 30.89 18.54
N GLY A 64 -22.12 29.93 18.25
CA GLY A 64 -21.76 28.93 19.23
C GLY A 64 -20.78 27.90 18.70
N SER A 65 -20.92 26.67 19.15
CA SER A 65 -19.97 25.60 18.91
C SER A 65 -20.62 24.38 18.29
N VAL A 66 -19.86 23.70 17.45
CA VAL A 66 -20.19 22.37 16.93
C VAL A 66 -19.12 21.38 17.41
N LYS A 67 -19.53 20.15 17.66
CA LYS A 67 -18.66 19.02 17.95
C LYS A 67 -19.21 17.78 17.25
N GLY A 68 -18.33 16.93 16.75
CA GLY A 68 -18.73 15.77 15.98
C GLY A 68 -17.75 14.61 16.08
N TYR A 69 -18.26 13.43 15.77
CA TYR A 69 -17.48 12.23 15.55
C TYR A 69 -17.82 11.66 14.18
N LYS A 70 -16.84 11.11 13.48
CA LYS A 70 -17.05 10.56 12.15
C LYS A 70 -16.29 9.27 11.92
N GLY A 71 -16.88 8.42 11.09
CA GLY A 71 -16.25 7.26 10.50
C GLY A 71 -16.29 7.39 8.98
N PHE A 72 -15.20 7.07 8.30
CA PHE A 72 -15.09 7.27 6.86
C PHE A 72 -14.23 6.22 6.18
N ILE A 73 -14.49 6.08 4.89
CA ILE A 73 -13.66 5.36 3.95
C ILE A 73 -13.10 6.38 2.96
N GLU A 74 -11.81 6.30 2.68
CA GLU A 74 -11.16 7.20 1.74
C GLU A 74 -10.28 6.42 0.76
N TYR A 75 -10.53 6.63 -0.52
CA TYR A 75 -9.75 6.09 -1.63
C TYR A 75 -8.71 7.10 -2.07
N HIS A 76 -7.45 6.68 -2.17
CA HIS A 76 -6.31 7.53 -2.51
C HIS A 76 -5.80 7.20 -3.91
N ALA A 77 -6.00 8.14 -4.84
CA ALA A 77 -5.40 8.11 -6.18
C ALA A 77 -4.21 9.09 -6.25
N ASP A 78 -3.42 9.02 -7.33
CA ASP A 78 -2.20 9.81 -7.51
C ASP A 78 -2.43 11.33 -7.37
N ARG A 79 -3.55 11.83 -7.90
CA ARG A 79 -3.85 13.28 -7.94
C ARG A 79 -4.96 13.71 -7.02
N TYR A 80 -5.76 12.77 -6.50
CA TYR A 80 -6.94 13.08 -5.72
C TYR A 80 -7.29 11.96 -4.75
N SER A 81 -8.07 12.28 -3.71
CA SER A 81 -8.78 11.30 -2.89
C SER A 81 -10.28 11.52 -2.96
N LEU A 82 -11.01 10.42 -2.77
CA LEU A 82 -12.47 10.41 -2.64
C LEU A 82 -12.83 9.86 -1.28
N MET A 83 -13.66 10.59 -0.55
CA MET A 83 -14.09 10.21 0.79
C MET A 83 -15.60 10.04 0.83
N ILE A 84 -16.04 9.00 1.54
CA ILE A 84 -17.43 8.79 1.94
C ILE A 84 -17.46 8.34 3.39
N GLY A 85 -18.38 8.87 4.17
CA GLY A 85 -18.48 8.54 5.58
C GLY A 85 -19.83 8.86 6.19
N GLY A 86 -19.93 8.54 7.47
CA GLY A 86 -21.02 8.96 8.32
C GLY A 86 -20.49 9.70 9.53
N SER A 87 -21.20 10.73 9.97
CA SER A 87 -20.85 11.46 11.19
C SER A 87 -22.06 11.66 12.08
N ARG A 88 -21.77 11.93 13.35
CA ARG A 88 -22.75 12.39 14.33
C ARG A 88 -22.26 13.70 14.89
N GLU A 89 -23.08 14.74 14.75
CA GLU A 89 -22.74 16.09 15.16
C GLU A 89 -23.74 16.62 16.19
N SER A 90 -23.24 17.50 17.04
CA SER A 90 -24.01 18.28 17.98
C SER A 90 -23.54 19.73 17.90
N ALA A 91 -24.47 20.65 17.67
CA ALA A 91 -24.18 22.07 17.69
C ALA A 91 -25.11 22.79 18.67
N GLU A 92 -24.60 23.82 19.31
CA GLU A 92 -25.38 24.73 20.14
C GLU A 92 -25.00 26.16 19.77
N ALA A 93 -25.99 27.01 19.54
CA ALA A 93 -25.77 28.43 19.29
C ALA A 93 -26.76 29.30 20.06
N LYS A 94 -26.30 30.46 20.51
CA LYS A 94 -27.06 31.41 21.32
C LYS A 94 -26.98 32.80 20.70
N GLY A 95 -28.06 33.55 20.79
CA GLY A 95 -28.16 34.96 20.42
C GLY A 95 -28.86 35.71 21.54
N GLU A 96 -28.34 36.87 21.90
CA GLU A 96 -28.91 37.74 22.94
C GLU A 96 -29.05 39.16 22.40
N ASP A 97 -30.22 39.76 22.59
CA ASP A 97 -30.48 41.18 22.36
C ASP A 97 -30.57 41.86 23.72
N THR A 98 -29.49 42.52 24.11
CA THR A 98 -29.36 43.18 25.41
C THR A 98 -30.24 44.42 25.53
N VAL A 99 -30.73 44.98 24.41
CA VAL A 99 -31.62 46.16 24.41
C VAL A 99 -33.07 45.74 24.62
N ARG A 100 -33.45 44.56 24.10
CA ARG A 100 -34.80 44.01 24.23
C ARG A 100 -34.96 43.00 25.36
N GLU A 101 -33.88 42.64 26.07
CA GLU A 101 -33.81 41.58 27.08
C GLU A 101 -34.30 40.21 26.56
N VAL A 102 -34.09 39.93 25.27
CA VAL A 102 -34.52 38.67 24.64
C VAL A 102 -33.31 37.77 24.38
N GLY A 103 -33.39 36.52 24.85
CA GLY A 103 -32.41 35.48 24.56
C GLY A 103 -32.99 34.35 23.71
N GLN A 104 -32.23 33.90 22.70
CA GLN A 104 -32.58 32.77 21.85
C GLN A 104 -31.48 31.72 21.86
N LYS A 105 -31.91 30.45 21.85
CA LYS A 105 -31.01 29.30 21.73
C LYS A 105 -31.48 28.42 20.58
N THR A 106 -30.52 27.77 19.95
CA THR A 106 -30.74 26.66 19.02
C THR A 106 -29.79 25.53 19.34
N ALA A 107 -30.22 24.30 19.08
CA ALA A 107 -29.36 23.14 19.13
C ALA A 107 -29.67 22.22 17.96
N LEU A 108 -28.61 21.62 17.44
CA LEU A 108 -28.62 20.59 16.43
C LEU A 108 -28.11 19.31 17.05
N THR A 109 -28.78 18.20 16.75
CA THR A 109 -28.18 16.87 16.89
C THR A 109 -28.51 16.10 15.63
N SER A 110 -27.50 15.77 14.82
CA SER A 110 -27.70 15.14 13.52
C SER A 110 -26.83 13.91 13.33
N VAL A 111 -27.35 12.99 12.52
CA VAL A 111 -26.56 11.96 11.85
C VAL A 111 -26.43 12.40 10.41
N ASN A 112 -25.21 12.35 9.89
CA ASN A 112 -24.87 12.91 8.60
C ASN A 112 -24.26 11.85 7.70
N VAL A 113 -24.50 11.99 6.40
CA VAL A 113 -23.65 11.37 5.37
C VAL A 113 -22.67 12.44 4.92
N GLU A 114 -21.38 12.10 4.91
CA GLU A 114 -20.30 12.99 4.45
C GLU A 114 -19.71 12.43 3.16
N THR A 115 -19.46 13.31 2.21
CA THR A 115 -18.69 13.00 1.00
C THR A 115 -17.70 14.11 0.72
N GLY A 116 -16.60 13.76 0.04
CA GLY A 116 -15.65 14.79 -0.34
C GLY A 116 -14.67 14.37 -1.42
N VAL A 117 -14.16 15.37 -2.13
CA VAL A 117 -13.20 15.24 -3.23
C VAL A 117 -12.03 16.17 -2.94
N PHE A 118 -10.83 15.61 -2.92
CA PHE A 118 -9.61 16.30 -2.49
C PHE A 118 -8.50 16.10 -3.49
N PHE A 119 -7.71 17.14 -3.75
CA PHE A 119 -6.60 17.12 -4.69
C PHE A 119 -5.28 17.18 -3.92
N ASN A 120 -4.35 16.32 -4.29
CA ASN A 120 -3.04 16.24 -3.67
C ASN A 120 -2.20 17.46 -4.10
N LEU A 121 -1.64 18.18 -3.12
CA LEU A 121 -0.77 19.34 -3.36
C LEU A 121 0.73 19.02 -3.13
N GLY A 122 1.04 17.78 -2.77
CA GLY A 122 2.37 17.39 -2.29
C GLY A 122 2.54 17.62 -0.79
N TYR A 123 3.65 17.16 -0.21
CA TYR A 123 3.97 17.29 1.23
C TYR A 123 2.86 16.80 2.17
N GLU A 124 2.20 15.69 1.82
CA GLU A 124 1.12 15.11 2.64
C GLU A 124 -0.07 16.07 2.86
N MET A 125 -0.23 17.07 1.98
CA MET A 125 -1.31 18.06 2.03
C MET A 125 -2.32 17.84 0.90
N GLN A 126 -3.60 18.03 1.22
CA GLN A 126 -4.69 18.03 0.25
C GLN A 126 -5.59 19.26 0.45
N TRP A 127 -6.16 19.74 -0.66
CA TRP A 127 -7.25 20.73 -0.64
C TRP A 127 -8.44 20.19 -1.41
N GLY A 128 -9.65 20.55 -1.02
CA GLY A 128 -10.83 20.01 -1.67
C GLY A 128 -12.13 20.58 -1.15
N PHE A 129 -13.19 19.82 -1.35
CA PHE A 129 -14.54 20.17 -0.94
C PHE A 129 -15.17 19.02 -0.17
N ASP A 130 -15.85 19.37 0.91
CA ASP A 130 -16.70 18.46 1.68
C ASP A 130 -18.17 18.85 1.50
N ALA A 131 -19.03 17.84 1.43
CA ALA A 131 -20.48 17.95 1.47
C ALA A 131 -21.03 17.09 2.62
N ARG A 132 -21.93 17.66 3.42
CA ARG A 132 -22.58 16.98 4.54
C ARG A 132 -24.08 17.05 4.41
N PHE A 133 -24.71 15.88 4.45
CA PHE A 133 -26.15 15.72 4.38
C PHE A 133 -26.66 15.39 5.78
N HIS A 134 -27.16 16.40 6.48
CA HIS A 134 -27.62 16.29 7.86
C HIS A 134 -29.06 15.81 7.92
N ARG A 135 -29.34 14.87 8.83
CA ARG A 135 -30.71 14.51 9.21
C ARG A 135 -30.83 14.46 10.72
N GLY A 136 -31.69 15.29 11.29
CA GLY A 136 -31.92 15.30 12.74
C GLY A 136 -32.75 16.48 13.25
N PRO A 137 -33.09 16.48 14.55
CA PRO A 137 -33.77 17.62 15.18
C PRO A 137 -32.89 18.87 15.14
N GLY A 138 -33.48 19.99 14.72
CA GLY A 138 -32.77 21.27 14.64
C GLY A 138 -31.81 21.40 13.45
N ALA A 139 -31.88 20.48 12.47
CA ALA A 139 -31.18 20.54 11.19
C ALA A 139 -31.74 21.63 10.25
N ASP A 140 -31.98 22.81 10.81
CA ASP A 140 -32.27 24.08 10.16
C ASP A 140 -31.91 25.29 11.06
N TYR A 141 -31.29 25.04 12.23
CA TYR A 141 -30.91 26.02 13.24
C TYR A 141 -32.04 26.97 13.71
N GLY A 142 -33.29 26.48 13.67
CA GLY A 142 -34.46 27.18 14.21
C GLY A 142 -34.39 27.43 15.73
N VAL A 143 -35.34 28.21 16.25
CA VAL A 143 -35.47 28.39 17.71
C VAL A 143 -35.83 27.05 18.35
N TYR A 144 -35.35 26.76 19.57
CA TYR A 144 -35.56 25.50 20.30
C TYR A 144 -37.02 24.96 20.35
N ARG A 145 -38.03 25.80 20.05
CA ARG A 145 -39.44 25.39 19.94
C ARG A 145 -39.79 24.70 18.61
N GLU A 146 -38.93 24.77 17.59
CA GLU A 146 -39.14 24.25 16.23
C GLU A 146 -38.27 23.02 15.91
N LEU A 147 -37.99 22.14 16.89
CA LEU A 147 -37.15 20.94 16.73
C LEU A 147 -37.85 19.82 15.93
N GLN A 148 -38.41 20.15 14.76
CA GLN A 148 -38.84 19.14 13.81
C GLN A 148 -37.63 18.46 13.18
N GLN A 149 -37.79 17.19 12.81
CA GLN A 149 -36.79 16.49 12.02
C GLN A 149 -36.71 17.16 10.65
N ARG A 150 -35.53 17.68 10.31
CA ARG A 150 -35.29 18.35 9.03
C ARG A 150 -34.01 17.82 8.37
N GLU A 151 -33.83 18.23 7.13
CA GLU A 151 -32.68 17.91 6.31
C GLU A 151 -31.92 19.19 5.94
N MET A 152 -30.61 19.16 6.09
CA MET A 152 -29.73 20.28 5.76
C MET A 152 -28.54 19.81 4.96
N ILE A 153 -28.12 20.61 3.98
CA ILE A 153 -26.93 20.31 3.18
C ILE A 153 -25.90 21.41 3.41
N ASP A 154 -24.80 21.02 4.05
CA ASP A 154 -23.63 21.87 4.24
C ASP A 154 -22.58 21.54 3.16
N PHE A 155 -22.02 22.58 2.55
CA PHE A 155 -20.99 22.42 1.52
C PHE A 155 -19.91 23.49 1.68
N GLY A 156 -18.66 23.12 1.43
CA GLY A 156 -17.59 24.11 1.36
C GLY A 156 -16.18 23.54 1.26
N PRO A 157 -15.18 24.44 1.17
CA PRO A 157 -13.79 24.05 1.03
C PRO A 157 -13.23 23.46 2.32
N ALA A 158 -12.29 22.53 2.16
CA ALA A 158 -11.55 21.93 3.24
C ALA A 158 -10.07 21.71 2.88
N ILE A 159 -9.21 21.71 3.90
CA ILE A 159 -7.79 21.39 3.80
C ILE A 159 -7.48 20.22 4.72
N ARG A 160 -6.61 19.31 4.28
CA ARG A 160 -6.19 18.12 5.02
C ARG A 160 -4.67 18.03 5.03
N LEU A 161 -4.12 17.65 6.16
CA LEU A 161 -2.70 17.33 6.35
C LEU A 161 -2.63 15.92 6.91
N TYR A 162 -1.85 15.06 6.27
CA TYR A 162 -1.57 13.72 6.72
C TYR A 162 -0.20 13.68 7.35
N THR A 163 -0.03 12.78 8.31
CA THR A 163 1.27 12.42 8.83
C THR A 163 1.23 10.95 9.27
N PRO A 164 2.27 10.15 8.96
CA PRO A 164 2.37 8.80 9.47
C PRO A 164 2.44 8.81 11.00
N PHE A 165 1.66 7.95 11.64
CA PHE A 165 1.70 7.75 13.08
C PHE A 165 1.66 6.26 13.36
N LEU A 166 2.63 5.73 14.12
CA LEU A 166 2.87 4.28 14.22
C LEU A 166 3.16 3.65 12.85
N THR A 167 3.59 2.39 12.81
CA THR A 167 4.08 1.75 11.57
C THR A 167 3.05 1.59 10.44
N LYS A 168 1.76 1.83 10.71
CA LYS A 168 0.66 1.56 9.75
C LYS A 168 -0.52 2.54 9.83
N TRP A 169 -0.51 3.52 10.73
CA TRP A 169 -1.64 4.44 10.85
C TRP A 169 -1.31 5.78 10.23
N LEU A 170 -2.34 6.44 9.75
CA LEU A 170 -2.29 7.80 9.24
C LEU A 170 -3.05 8.69 10.20
N LEU A 171 -2.37 9.71 10.70
CA LEU A 171 -3.01 10.79 11.40
C LEU A 171 -3.37 11.86 10.36
N ARG A 172 -4.62 12.31 10.36
CA ARG A 172 -5.11 13.40 9.52
C ARG A 172 -5.61 14.54 10.37
N LEU A 173 -5.04 15.72 10.14
CA LEU A 173 -5.58 17.00 10.58
C LEU A 173 -6.40 17.60 9.44
N GLU A 174 -7.56 18.16 9.76
CA GLU A 174 -8.45 18.76 8.76
C GLU A 174 -9.03 20.08 9.26
N GLY A 175 -9.29 20.99 8.33
CA GLY A 175 -10.05 22.21 8.60
C GLY A 175 -11.02 22.47 7.46
N ALA A 176 -12.28 22.74 7.78
CA ALA A 176 -13.33 22.97 6.78
C ALA A 176 -14.13 24.23 7.10
N LEU A 177 -14.51 24.96 6.05
CA LEU A 177 -15.45 26.08 6.12
C LEU A 177 -16.70 25.72 5.33
N LEU A 178 -17.77 25.37 6.02
CA LEU A 178 -19.01 24.89 5.44
C LEU A 178 -20.10 25.95 5.50
N THR A 179 -20.95 25.98 4.48
CA THR A 179 -22.14 26.84 4.45
C THR A 179 -23.35 25.99 4.12
N SER A 180 -24.43 26.18 4.88
CA SER A 180 -25.70 25.53 4.61
C SER A 180 -26.36 26.12 3.36
N THR A 181 -26.82 25.23 2.49
CA THR A 181 -27.49 25.59 1.22
C THR A 181 -29.01 25.49 1.30
N THR A 182 -29.56 24.80 2.31
CA THR A 182 -31.00 24.52 2.43
C THR A 182 -31.65 25.18 3.65
N SER A 183 -30.92 25.97 4.43
CA SER A 183 -31.44 26.62 5.65
C SER A 183 -32.16 27.96 5.41
N SER A 184 -32.44 28.33 4.15
CA SER A 184 -33.13 29.59 3.83
C SER A 184 -34.46 29.72 4.60
N PRO A 185 -34.77 30.87 5.21
CA PRO A 185 -34.12 32.18 5.08
C PRO A 185 -32.92 32.44 6.01
N ARG A 186 -32.40 31.42 6.70
CA ARG A 186 -31.23 31.52 7.59
C ARG A 186 -29.96 31.20 6.84
N ARG A 187 -28.92 32.00 7.06
CA ARG A 187 -27.58 31.72 6.56
C ARG A 187 -26.76 31.09 7.68
N VAL A 188 -26.37 29.84 7.49
CA VAL A 188 -25.55 29.10 8.46
C VAL A 188 -24.15 28.93 7.90
N SER A 189 -23.13 29.23 8.71
CA SER A 189 -21.72 29.02 8.38
C SER A 189 -21.02 28.33 9.53
N THR A 190 -20.26 27.29 9.21
CA THR A 190 -19.59 26.43 10.18
C THR A 190 -18.11 26.34 9.84
N LEU A 191 -17.24 26.65 10.81
CA LEU A 191 -15.79 26.45 10.71
C LEU A 191 -15.41 25.31 11.64
N THR A 192 -14.86 24.22 11.09
CA THR A 192 -14.44 23.05 11.86
C THR A 192 -12.93 22.83 11.77
N ALA A 193 -12.39 22.23 12.83
CA ALA A 193 -11.08 21.63 12.86
C ALA A 193 -11.22 20.20 13.40
N GLY A 194 -10.62 19.24 12.73
CA GLY A 194 -10.75 17.83 13.03
C GLY A 194 -9.41 17.12 13.12
N ILE A 195 -9.42 16.03 13.87
CA ILE A 195 -8.34 15.05 13.94
C ILE A 195 -8.92 13.68 13.71
N SER A 196 -8.27 12.89 12.86
CA SER A 196 -8.69 11.53 12.55
C SER A 196 -7.50 10.61 12.45
N ALA A 197 -7.73 9.34 12.77
CA ALA A 197 -6.79 8.27 12.56
C ALA A 197 -7.40 7.31 11.55
N SER A 198 -6.62 6.93 10.54
CA SER A 198 -7.02 5.93 9.56
C SER A 198 -5.96 4.86 9.39
N VAL A 199 -6.42 3.68 9.00
CA VAL A 199 -5.56 2.56 8.64
C VAL A 199 -5.76 2.27 7.16
N PRO A 200 -4.70 1.94 6.41
CA PRO A 200 -4.85 1.39 5.09
C PRO A 200 -5.60 0.07 5.22
N VAL A 201 -6.69 -0.05 4.48
CA VAL A 201 -7.33 -1.33 4.26
C VAL A 201 -6.52 -2.00 3.16
N PRO A 202 -5.74 -3.05 3.46
CA PRO A 202 -5.07 -3.77 2.40
C PRO A 202 -6.16 -4.25 1.43
N PHE A 203 -5.95 -4.03 0.13
CA PHE A 203 -6.88 -4.46 -0.94
C PHE A 203 -7.37 -5.93 -0.78
N VAL A 204 -6.57 -6.70 -0.05
CA VAL A 204 -6.75 -8.07 0.45
C VAL A 204 -8.07 -8.34 1.19
N GLU A 205 -8.72 -7.38 1.86
CA GLU A 205 -9.83 -7.71 2.79
C GLU A 205 -11.26 -7.60 2.19
N TYR A 206 -11.45 -6.90 1.07
CA TYR A 206 -12.78 -6.77 0.43
C TYR A 206 -13.18 -7.98 -0.44
N ALA A 207 -12.21 -8.70 -1.00
CA ALA A 207 -12.49 -9.92 -1.76
C ALA A 207 -13.04 -11.03 -0.84
N SER A 208 -12.56 -11.10 0.40
CA SER A 208 -12.98 -12.07 1.43
C SER A 208 -14.42 -11.88 1.90
N LEU A 209 -14.93 -10.64 1.88
CA LEU A 209 -16.27 -10.32 2.39
C LEU A 209 -17.40 -10.55 1.38
N ARG A 210 -17.10 -10.61 0.07
CA ARG A 210 -18.11 -10.85 -0.98
C ARG A 210 -18.09 -12.24 -1.61
N LEU A 211 -16.95 -12.92 -1.61
CA LEU A 211 -16.89 -14.31 -2.03
C LEU A 211 -17.18 -15.18 -0.82
N GLY A 212 -18.46 -15.49 -0.58
CA GLY A 212 -18.83 -16.64 0.25
C GLY A 212 -17.99 -17.83 -0.20
N ALA A 213 -17.04 -18.23 0.65
CA ALA A 213 -15.87 -18.99 0.26
C ALA A 213 -16.23 -20.41 -0.18
N LYS A 214 -16.67 -20.54 -1.43
CA LYS A 214 -16.34 -21.70 -2.23
C LYS A 214 -14.88 -21.53 -2.61
N ALA A 215 -14.02 -22.44 -2.16
CA ALA A 215 -12.60 -22.44 -2.49
C ALA A 215 -12.45 -22.21 -4.00
N LEU A 216 -11.72 -21.16 -4.38
CA LEU A 216 -11.35 -20.95 -5.78
C LEU A 216 -10.66 -22.24 -6.25
N PRO A 217 -10.97 -22.75 -7.44
CA PRO A 217 -10.27 -23.92 -7.96
C PRO A 217 -8.77 -23.57 -8.02
N ALA A 218 -7.98 -24.28 -7.21
CA ALA A 218 -6.54 -24.10 -7.17
C ALA A 218 -5.95 -24.61 -8.48
N ARG A 219 -5.37 -23.70 -9.27
CA ARG A 219 -4.47 -24.09 -10.35
C ARG A 219 -3.10 -24.28 -9.73
N ASP A 220 -2.48 -25.43 -9.97
CA ASP A 220 -1.13 -25.69 -9.46
C ASP A 220 -0.04 -24.90 -10.22
N HIS A 221 -0.42 -24.16 -11.27
CA HIS A 221 0.47 -23.36 -12.10
C HIS A 221 -0.14 -21.98 -12.44
N GLU A 222 0.68 -20.93 -12.42
CA GLU A 222 0.32 -19.56 -12.83
C GLU A 222 1.54 -18.83 -13.42
N GLU A 223 1.33 -17.97 -14.40
CA GLU A 223 2.39 -17.16 -15.03
C GLU A 223 2.15 -15.67 -14.82
N ILE A 224 3.16 -14.97 -14.32
CA ILE A 224 3.12 -13.53 -14.07
C ILE A 224 4.06 -12.83 -15.05
N LEU A 225 3.52 -11.96 -15.90
CA LEU A 225 4.29 -11.24 -16.93
C LEU A 225 4.86 -9.92 -16.40
N PHE A 226 6.01 -9.54 -16.95
CA PHE A 226 6.71 -8.30 -16.60
C PHE A 226 7.02 -7.41 -17.81
N PRO A 227 6.96 -6.07 -17.65
CA PRO A 227 7.43 -5.14 -18.66
C PRO A 227 8.91 -5.32 -19.00
N TYR A 228 9.32 -4.76 -20.14
CA TYR A 228 10.72 -4.77 -20.57
C TYR A 228 11.62 -4.09 -19.53
N ALA A 229 12.75 -4.72 -19.21
CA ALA A 229 13.75 -4.24 -18.24
C ALA A 229 13.19 -3.84 -16.85
N SER A 230 12.01 -4.34 -16.46
CA SER A 230 11.37 -4.02 -15.18
C SER A 230 11.26 -5.24 -14.26
N GLU A 231 11.38 -5.00 -12.96
CA GLU A 231 11.09 -5.93 -11.87
C GLU A 231 9.84 -5.52 -11.06
N GLU A 232 9.16 -4.44 -11.47
CA GLU A 232 7.98 -3.92 -10.80
C GLU A 232 6.74 -4.77 -11.12
N LEU A 233 5.93 -5.03 -10.09
CA LEU A 233 4.62 -5.66 -10.22
C LEU A 233 3.54 -4.60 -10.35
N ASP A 234 2.78 -4.65 -11.45
CA ASP A 234 1.58 -3.85 -11.62
C ASP A 234 0.39 -4.41 -10.81
N ASP A 235 -0.71 -3.66 -10.76
CA ASP A 235 -1.89 -4.01 -9.95
C ASP A 235 -2.54 -5.33 -10.39
N ARG A 236 -2.45 -5.64 -11.69
CA ARG A 236 -2.99 -6.88 -12.25
C ARG A 236 -2.18 -8.07 -11.77
N ALA A 237 -0.85 -8.03 -11.91
CA ALA A 237 0.06 -9.07 -11.45
C ALA A 237 -0.08 -9.29 -9.93
N ARG A 238 -0.16 -8.21 -9.14
CA ARG A 238 -0.40 -8.30 -7.69
C ARG A 238 -1.68 -9.04 -7.36
N LYS A 239 -2.77 -8.75 -8.09
CA LYS A 239 -4.06 -9.43 -7.93
C LYS A 239 -4.00 -10.91 -8.31
N GLU A 240 -3.32 -11.26 -9.41
CA GLU A 240 -3.14 -12.65 -9.85
C GLU A 240 -2.37 -13.47 -8.79
N ILE A 241 -1.25 -12.94 -8.29
CA ILE A 241 -0.46 -13.57 -7.21
C ILE A 241 -1.28 -13.74 -5.93
N TYR A 242 -2.08 -12.73 -5.57
CA TYR A 242 -2.96 -12.80 -4.40
C TYR A 242 -4.00 -13.93 -4.54
N LEU A 243 -4.67 -14.03 -5.68
CA LEU A 243 -5.66 -15.08 -5.93
C LEU A 243 -5.02 -16.48 -5.89
N PHE A 244 -3.80 -16.61 -6.43
CA PHE A 244 -3.02 -17.83 -6.35
C PHE A 244 -2.72 -18.21 -4.89
N ALA A 245 -2.19 -17.26 -4.09
CA ALA A 245 -1.91 -17.49 -2.67
C ALA A 245 -3.14 -17.94 -1.89
N ARG A 246 -4.29 -17.30 -2.12
CA ARG A 246 -5.56 -17.65 -1.44
C ARG A 246 -6.08 -19.03 -1.81
N ALA A 247 -5.91 -19.46 -3.06
CA ALA A 247 -6.30 -20.81 -3.48
C ALA A 247 -5.45 -21.90 -2.79
N HIS A 248 -4.26 -21.54 -2.29
CA HIS A 248 -3.31 -22.46 -1.68
C HIS A 248 -3.11 -22.27 -0.17
N SER A 249 -3.64 -21.19 0.43
CA SER A 249 -3.45 -20.88 1.85
C SER A 249 -4.09 -21.89 2.81
N ASN A 250 -5.12 -22.61 2.35
CA ASN A 250 -5.80 -23.65 3.13
C ASN A 250 -5.28 -25.07 2.81
N GLN A 251 -4.28 -25.20 1.93
CA GLN A 251 -3.67 -26.49 1.64
C GLN A 251 -2.59 -26.81 2.67
N ASP A 252 -2.28 -28.10 2.82
CA ASP A 252 -1.16 -28.54 3.65
C ASP A 252 0.18 -28.21 2.97
N LEU A 253 0.70 -27.02 3.27
CA LEU A 253 2.02 -26.54 2.81
C LEU A 253 3.18 -27.16 3.62
N SER A 254 2.92 -28.08 4.55
CA SER A 254 3.98 -28.87 5.19
C SER A 254 4.49 -29.97 4.25
N ALA A 255 3.61 -30.51 3.38
CA ALA A 255 3.93 -31.54 2.40
C ALA A 255 4.17 -30.99 0.97
N ARG A 256 3.87 -29.71 0.75
CA ARG A 256 3.99 -29.02 -0.55
C ARG A 256 4.87 -27.78 -0.44
N LYS A 257 5.40 -27.32 -1.58
CA LYS A 257 6.13 -26.06 -1.72
C LYS A 257 5.64 -25.32 -2.97
N ILE A 258 5.76 -24.00 -2.94
CA ILE A 258 5.52 -23.12 -4.08
C ILE A 258 6.88 -22.75 -4.67
N VAL A 259 7.14 -23.24 -5.87
CA VAL A 259 8.32 -22.90 -6.66
C VAL A 259 8.01 -21.65 -7.47
N VAL A 260 8.84 -20.62 -7.31
CA VAL A 260 8.72 -19.32 -7.98
C VAL A 260 9.92 -19.16 -8.91
N SER A 261 9.69 -19.35 -10.20
CA SER A 261 10.75 -19.41 -11.22
C SER A 261 10.72 -18.17 -12.09
N GLY A 262 11.76 -17.34 -12.05
CA GLY A 262 11.90 -16.17 -12.90
C GLY A 262 12.65 -16.47 -14.19
N HIS A 263 12.19 -15.86 -15.29
CA HIS A 263 12.76 -16.00 -16.63
C HIS A 263 13.10 -14.62 -17.24
N GLY A 264 14.09 -14.62 -18.13
CA GLY A 264 14.54 -13.47 -18.90
C GLY A 264 14.48 -13.73 -20.40
N SER A 265 14.43 -12.66 -21.20
CA SER A 265 14.42 -12.77 -22.66
C SER A 265 15.84 -12.86 -23.22
N ARG A 266 15.98 -13.32 -24.46
CA ARG A 266 17.30 -13.44 -25.12
C ARG A 266 17.98 -12.10 -25.38
N ALA A 267 17.22 -11.00 -25.32
CA ALA A 267 17.74 -9.63 -25.46
C ALA A 267 18.53 -9.19 -24.21
N GLY A 268 19.58 -8.37 -24.40
CA GLY A 268 20.42 -7.85 -23.31
C GLY A 268 21.52 -8.83 -22.86
N PHE A 269 22.20 -8.53 -21.76
CA PHE A 269 23.29 -9.36 -21.22
C PHE A 269 22.76 -10.50 -20.34
N ASP A 270 23.50 -11.61 -20.26
CA ASP A 270 23.09 -12.80 -19.50
C ASP A 270 23.02 -12.48 -18.00
N ARG A 271 24.04 -11.79 -17.49
CA ARG A 271 24.06 -11.30 -16.11
C ARG A 271 22.85 -10.42 -15.77
N THR A 272 22.49 -9.50 -16.66
CA THR A 272 21.32 -8.63 -16.48
C THR A 272 20.02 -9.43 -16.44
N ASN A 273 19.85 -10.39 -17.34
CA ASN A 273 18.65 -11.23 -17.36
C ASN A 273 18.56 -12.16 -16.16
N LEU A 274 19.68 -12.73 -15.71
CA LEU A 274 19.73 -13.55 -14.52
C LEU A 274 19.35 -12.73 -13.28
N ARG A 275 19.93 -11.53 -13.13
CA ARG A 275 19.57 -10.58 -12.06
C ARG A 275 18.08 -10.23 -12.08
N LEU A 276 17.56 -9.79 -13.22
CA LEU A 276 16.15 -9.39 -13.35
C LEU A 276 15.21 -10.57 -13.08
N SER A 277 15.54 -11.76 -13.59
CA SER A 277 14.73 -12.97 -13.38
C SER A 277 14.57 -13.28 -11.89
N LEU A 278 15.67 -13.21 -11.13
CA LEU A 278 15.68 -13.50 -9.71
C LEU A 278 15.01 -12.40 -8.88
N ARG A 279 15.21 -11.11 -9.23
CA ARG A 279 14.52 -9.98 -8.59
C ARG A 279 13.01 -10.04 -8.79
N ARG A 280 12.54 -10.42 -9.98
CA ARG A 280 11.12 -10.66 -10.26
C ARG A 280 10.55 -11.79 -9.40
N ALA A 281 11.25 -12.92 -9.35
CA ALA A 281 10.85 -14.06 -8.52
C ALA A 281 10.75 -13.65 -7.03
N LEU A 282 11.72 -12.87 -6.55
CA LEU A 282 11.71 -12.32 -5.19
C LEU A 282 10.50 -11.42 -4.93
N ASN A 283 10.21 -10.46 -5.83
CA ASN A 283 9.06 -9.56 -5.69
C ASN A 283 7.73 -10.33 -5.67
N VAL A 284 7.61 -11.38 -6.48
CA VAL A 284 6.44 -12.28 -6.45
C VAL A 284 6.36 -13.01 -5.10
N ALA A 285 7.47 -13.56 -4.60
CA ALA A 285 7.49 -14.22 -3.30
C ALA A 285 7.14 -13.28 -2.13
N ARG A 286 7.56 -12.00 -2.20
CA ARG A 286 7.17 -11.00 -1.19
C ARG A 286 5.66 -10.85 -1.11
N VAL A 287 4.99 -10.77 -2.26
CA VAL A 287 3.53 -10.69 -2.32
C VAL A 287 2.87 -11.99 -1.82
N LEU A 288 3.42 -13.17 -2.15
CA LEU A 288 2.93 -14.45 -1.61
C LEU A 288 3.00 -14.50 -0.08
N VAL A 289 4.13 -14.08 0.51
CA VAL A 289 4.32 -14.04 1.97
C VAL A 289 3.36 -13.05 2.62
N GLN A 290 3.23 -11.84 2.06
CA GLN A 290 2.24 -10.85 2.52
C GLN A 290 0.80 -11.36 2.41
N SER A 291 0.53 -12.26 1.45
CA SER A 291 -0.77 -12.89 1.24
C SER A 291 -1.01 -14.13 2.12
N GLY A 292 -0.07 -14.47 3.02
CA GLY A 292 -0.23 -15.51 4.03
C GLY A 292 0.43 -16.85 3.70
N ILE A 293 1.19 -16.96 2.61
CA ILE A 293 2.02 -18.15 2.35
C ILE A 293 3.24 -18.11 3.29
N PRO A 294 3.52 -19.17 4.06
CA PRO A 294 4.72 -19.23 4.89
C PRO A 294 5.98 -19.13 4.03
N GLU A 295 6.96 -18.32 4.44
CA GLU A 295 8.24 -18.17 3.74
C GLU A 295 8.94 -19.53 3.54
N THR A 296 8.83 -20.42 4.53
CA THR A 296 9.39 -21.79 4.50
C THR A 296 8.74 -22.72 3.48
N ALA A 297 7.61 -22.33 2.89
CA ALA A 297 6.93 -23.05 1.82
C ALA A 297 7.33 -22.55 0.42
N ILE A 298 8.16 -21.51 0.32
CA ILE A 298 8.55 -20.90 -0.96
C ILE A 298 9.98 -21.30 -1.32
N GLU A 299 10.18 -21.64 -2.60
CA GLU A 299 11.48 -21.83 -3.23
C GLU A 299 11.60 -20.86 -4.41
N LEU A 300 12.67 -20.08 -4.46
CA LEU A 300 12.91 -19.13 -5.55
C LEU A 300 13.92 -19.72 -6.53
N THR A 301 13.67 -19.58 -7.83
CA THR A 301 14.64 -19.93 -8.87
C THR A 301 14.75 -18.78 -9.88
N GLY A 302 15.97 -18.37 -10.23
CA GLY A 302 16.23 -17.43 -11.32
C GLY A 302 16.99 -18.13 -12.43
N PHE A 303 16.35 -18.28 -13.59
CA PHE A 303 16.91 -18.97 -14.75
C PHE A 303 17.64 -18.04 -15.72
N GLY A 304 17.45 -16.72 -15.63
CA GLY A 304 17.92 -15.80 -16.66
C GLY A 304 17.44 -16.24 -18.04
N LYS A 305 18.37 -16.45 -18.97
CA LYS A 305 18.07 -16.89 -20.35
C LYS A 305 18.11 -18.40 -20.55
N SER A 306 18.44 -19.19 -19.52
CA SER A 306 18.69 -20.63 -19.67
C SER A 306 17.44 -21.44 -20.02
N LYS A 307 16.25 -20.92 -19.74
CA LYS A 307 14.96 -21.56 -20.00
C LYS A 307 14.04 -20.63 -20.80
N ILE A 308 14.31 -20.52 -22.09
CA ILE A 308 13.45 -19.84 -23.07
C ILE A 308 12.23 -20.72 -23.35
N ASP A 309 11.05 -20.11 -23.38
CA ASP A 309 9.83 -20.77 -23.85
C ASP A 309 9.94 -21.01 -25.36
N PRO A 310 9.92 -22.27 -25.84
CA PRO A 310 10.06 -22.60 -27.25
C PRO A 310 8.84 -22.20 -28.10
N SER A 311 7.69 -21.93 -27.48
CA SER A 311 6.45 -21.55 -28.16
C SER A 311 6.39 -20.06 -28.52
N ALA A 312 7.27 -19.24 -27.93
CA ALA A 312 7.31 -17.79 -28.15
C ALA A 312 8.65 -17.35 -28.77
N SER A 313 8.65 -16.18 -29.43
CA SER A 313 9.90 -15.62 -29.95
C SER A 313 10.90 -15.36 -28.82
N PRO A 314 12.23 -15.57 -29.02
CA PRO A 314 13.23 -15.43 -27.96
C PRO A 314 13.32 -14.04 -27.31
N VAL A 315 12.75 -13.00 -27.92
CA VAL A 315 12.75 -11.62 -27.38
C VAL A 315 11.35 -11.15 -26.93
N ALA A 316 10.36 -12.01 -27.02
CA ALA A 316 8.96 -11.68 -26.78
C ALA A 316 8.65 -11.39 -25.29
N PRO A 317 7.56 -10.67 -24.98
CA PRO A 317 7.11 -10.42 -23.61
C PRO A 317 6.93 -11.67 -22.76
N GLU A 318 6.51 -12.78 -23.35
CA GLU A 318 6.25 -14.08 -22.71
C GLU A 318 7.53 -14.68 -22.11
N GLN A 319 8.70 -14.27 -22.59
CA GLN A 319 9.98 -14.67 -22.01
C GLN A 319 10.30 -13.93 -20.70
N ARG A 320 9.62 -12.82 -20.41
CA ARG A 320 9.79 -12.00 -19.21
C ARG A 320 8.69 -12.35 -18.22
N ARG A 321 8.70 -13.58 -17.72
CA ARG A 321 7.69 -14.11 -16.82
C ARG A 321 8.28 -14.63 -15.51
N VAL A 322 7.41 -14.77 -14.52
CA VAL A 322 7.64 -15.60 -13.34
C VAL A 322 6.58 -16.71 -13.34
N GLU A 323 7.02 -17.95 -13.28
CA GLU A 323 6.15 -19.12 -13.15
C GLU A 323 6.00 -19.48 -11.67
N LEU A 324 4.76 -19.61 -11.23
CA LEU A 324 4.38 -20.16 -9.94
C LEU A 324 3.97 -21.61 -10.14
N ARG A 325 4.54 -22.51 -9.35
CA ARG A 325 4.18 -23.93 -9.38
C ARG A 325 4.07 -24.52 -8.00
N VAL A 326 2.99 -25.25 -7.73
CA VAL A 326 2.86 -26.07 -6.52
C VAL A 326 3.46 -27.45 -6.78
N ALA A 327 4.40 -27.84 -5.92
CA ALA A 327 5.12 -29.10 -6.02
C ALA A 327 5.11 -29.84 -4.67
N PRO A 328 5.15 -31.19 -4.66
CA PRO A 328 5.41 -31.92 -3.44
C PRO A 328 6.81 -31.55 -2.90
N ARG A 329 6.97 -31.56 -1.57
CA ARG A 329 8.30 -31.46 -0.96
C ARG A 329 8.99 -32.80 -1.14
N THR A 330 9.92 -32.89 -2.09
CA THR A 330 10.84 -34.01 -2.15
C THR A 330 11.76 -33.95 -0.92
N PRO A 331 11.98 -35.06 -0.19
CA PRO A 331 13.05 -35.12 0.79
C PRO A 331 14.37 -34.79 0.08
N GLU A 332 15.12 -33.85 0.63
CA GLU A 332 16.43 -33.45 0.10
C GLU A 332 17.29 -34.72 -0.02
N ASN A 333 17.54 -35.20 -1.24
CA ASN A 333 18.48 -36.27 -1.46
C ASN A 333 19.86 -35.67 -1.17
N LYS A 334 20.43 -35.97 0.01
CA LYS A 334 21.82 -35.67 0.36
C LYS A 334 22.77 -36.48 -0.51
N SER A 335 22.59 -36.48 -1.83
CA SER A 335 23.65 -36.91 -2.74
C SER A 335 24.83 -35.98 -2.47
N THR A 336 26.03 -36.55 -2.50
CA THR A 336 27.30 -35.97 -2.04
C THR A 336 27.72 -34.72 -2.83
N ILE A 337 26.93 -33.66 -2.77
CA ILE A 337 27.29 -32.33 -3.25
C ILE A 337 28.14 -31.73 -2.13
N ARG A 338 29.41 -31.44 -2.42
CA ARG A 338 30.32 -30.78 -1.47
C ARG A 338 29.84 -29.34 -1.27
N SER A 339 28.88 -29.13 -0.38
CA SER A 339 28.43 -27.81 0.04
C SER A 339 29.53 -27.15 0.87
N LYS A 340 30.12 -26.07 0.35
CA LYS A 340 31.04 -25.21 1.10
C LYS A 340 30.56 -23.78 0.95
N VAL A 341 30.38 -23.08 2.08
CA VAL A 341 30.17 -21.63 2.10
C VAL A 341 31.51 -20.99 1.73
N LEU A 342 31.53 -20.17 0.68
CA LEU A 342 32.75 -19.56 0.16
C LEU A 342 32.77 -18.06 0.44
N ASP A 343 33.89 -17.56 0.96
CA ASP A 343 34.19 -16.13 1.02
C ASP A 343 34.62 -15.58 -0.36
N GLU A 344 34.79 -14.26 -0.49
CA GLU A 344 35.09 -13.60 -1.78
C GLU A 344 36.40 -14.11 -2.41
N ASP A 345 37.45 -14.32 -1.60
CA ASP A 345 38.73 -14.84 -2.06
C ASP A 345 38.64 -16.33 -2.45
N GLN A 346 37.79 -17.10 -1.78
CA GLN A 346 37.51 -18.50 -2.11
C GLN A 346 36.68 -18.61 -3.39
N ILE A 347 35.74 -17.69 -3.62
CA ILE A 347 34.97 -17.58 -4.88
C ILE A 347 35.92 -17.27 -6.03
N ALA A 348 36.80 -16.28 -5.90
CA ALA A 348 37.75 -15.91 -6.94
C ALA A 348 38.70 -17.09 -7.27
N ARG A 349 39.17 -17.81 -6.26
CA ARG A 349 40.00 -19.01 -6.43
C ARG A 349 39.24 -20.17 -7.07
N LEU A 350 37.98 -20.39 -6.68
CA LEU A 350 37.12 -21.40 -7.31
C LEU A 350 36.92 -21.05 -8.78
N ALA A 351 36.50 -19.83 -9.08
CA ALA A 351 36.27 -19.36 -10.43
C ALA A 351 37.53 -19.54 -11.32
N ALA A 352 38.71 -19.17 -10.81
CA ALA A 352 39.97 -19.39 -11.49
C ALA A 352 40.30 -20.88 -11.71
N SER A 353 39.94 -21.75 -10.75
CA SER A 353 40.14 -23.21 -10.86
C SER A 353 39.20 -23.89 -11.86
N LEU A 354 38.08 -23.25 -12.21
CA LEU A 354 37.09 -23.73 -13.17
C LEU A 354 37.41 -23.30 -14.61
N LYS A 355 38.30 -22.32 -14.80
CA LYS A 355 38.68 -21.79 -16.11
C LYS A 355 39.28 -22.89 -16.99
N GLY A 356 38.65 -23.18 -18.12
CA GLY A 356 39.11 -24.16 -19.12
C GLY A 356 38.83 -25.63 -18.78
N ARG A 357 38.00 -25.92 -17.76
CA ARG A 357 37.49 -27.26 -17.46
C ARG A 357 36.02 -27.36 -17.83
N GLU A 358 35.58 -28.51 -18.35
CA GLU A 358 34.14 -28.80 -18.38
C GLU A 358 33.62 -28.82 -16.94
N PRO A 359 32.59 -28.03 -16.60
CA PRO A 359 32.13 -27.96 -15.23
C PRO A 359 31.39 -29.25 -14.89
N ALA A 360 32.00 -30.15 -14.11
CA ALA A 360 31.21 -31.03 -13.24
C ALA A 360 30.20 -30.14 -12.49
N SER A 361 28.95 -30.55 -12.27
CA SER A 361 27.95 -29.66 -11.65
C SER A 361 28.43 -29.15 -10.28
N TYR A 362 28.74 -27.86 -10.17
CA TYR A 362 29.20 -27.22 -8.92
C TYR A 362 28.04 -26.46 -8.30
N GLN A 363 27.82 -26.68 -7.00
CA GLN A 363 26.89 -25.90 -6.20
C GLN A 363 27.67 -24.98 -5.25
N VAL A 364 27.47 -23.68 -5.39
CA VAL A 364 28.01 -22.66 -4.47
C VAL A 364 26.85 -22.09 -3.65
N ARG A 365 26.96 -22.05 -2.32
CA ARG A 365 25.89 -21.50 -1.46
C ARG A 365 26.33 -20.18 -0.81
N ILE A 366 25.47 -19.16 -0.90
CA ILE A 366 25.60 -17.84 -0.29
C ILE A 366 24.44 -17.66 0.69
N SER A 367 24.70 -17.38 1.96
CA SER A 367 23.62 -17.17 2.94
C SER A 367 22.96 -15.79 2.78
N VAL A 368 21.62 -15.78 2.75
CA VAL A 368 20.76 -14.58 2.73
C VAL A 368 19.64 -14.76 3.77
N PRO A 369 19.47 -13.79 4.70
CA PRO A 369 18.72 -14.02 5.95
C PRO A 369 17.18 -14.21 5.81
N SER A 370 16.50 -13.56 4.85
CA SER A 370 15.05 -13.74 4.58
C SER A 370 14.62 -13.03 3.29
N VAL A 371 13.51 -13.43 2.65
CA VAL A 371 12.84 -12.70 1.54
C VAL A 371 12.43 -11.29 1.93
N MET A 372 11.95 -11.13 3.17
CA MET A 372 11.47 -9.86 3.71
C MET A 372 12.63 -8.91 4.01
N THR A 373 13.79 -9.45 4.40
CA THR A 373 14.97 -8.67 4.80
C THR A 373 16.12 -8.79 3.81
N ALA A 374 15.91 -9.38 2.64
CA ALA A 374 16.92 -9.44 1.57
C ALA A 374 17.20 -8.00 1.12
N ASP A 375 18.23 -7.42 1.74
CA ASP A 375 18.69 -6.07 1.51
C ASP A 375 19.52 -5.99 0.23
N ASP A 376 19.72 -4.78 -0.28
CA ASP A 376 20.57 -4.58 -1.44
C ASP A 376 22.01 -5.07 -1.18
N ALA A 377 22.47 -5.16 0.07
CA ALA A 377 23.80 -5.67 0.41
C ALA A 377 23.96 -7.17 0.16
N ALA A 378 22.94 -8.00 0.46
CA ALA A 378 22.92 -9.41 0.07
C ALA A 378 22.93 -9.58 -1.45
N TRP A 379 22.21 -8.72 -2.15
CA TRP A 379 22.18 -8.69 -3.62
C TRP A 379 23.49 -8.22 -4.23
N VAL A 380 24.18 -7.26 -3.61
CA VAL A 380 25.53 -6.84 -4.02
C VAL A 380 26.50 -8.02 -3.97
N ARG A 381 26.40 -8.90 -2.95
CA ARG A 381 27.23 -10.13 -2.89
C ARG A 381 26.90 -11.11 -4.02
N VAL A 382 25.61 -11.31 -4.31
CA VAL A 382 25.17 -12.13 -5.45
C VAL A 382 25.66 -11.55 -6.78
N GLU A 383 25.53 -10.24 -6.97
CA GLU A 383 25.96 -9.55 -8.18
C GLU A 383 27.48 -9.61 -8.37
N ARG A 384 28.24 -9.47 -7.28
CA ARG A 384 29.69 -9.60 -7.25
C ARG A 384 30.13 -11.03 -7.60
N TYR A 385 29.42 -12.04 -7.09
CA TYR A 385 29.67 -13.43 -7.46
C TYR A 385 29.47 -13.67 -8.96
N LEU A 386 28.38 -13.15 -9.53
CA LEU A 386 28.11 -13.25 -10.97
C LEU A 386 29.16 -12.53 -11.82
N GLU A 387 29.67 -11.37 -11.38
CA GLU A 387 30.81 -10.68 -12.03
C GLU A 387 32.04 -11.55 -12.12
N LEU A 388 32.40 -12.17 -11.00
CA LEU A 388 33.61 -12.98 -10.91
C LEU A 388 33.51 -14.21 -11.83
N MET A 389 32.34 -14.82 -11.95
CA MET A 389 32.12 -15.95 -12.86
C MET A 389 32.24 -15.54 -14.34
N GLU A 390 31.67 -14.39 -14.70
CA GLU A 390 31.76 -13.83 -16.06
C GLU A 390 33.21 -13.49 -16.42
N GLN A 391 33.97 -12.86 -15.51
CA GLN A 391 35.40 -12.56 -15.71
C GLN A 391 36.26 -13.81 -15.93
N GLN A 392 35.84 -14.97 -15.42
CA GLN A 392 36.53 -16.23 -15.64
C GLN A 392 36.03 -17.00 -16.87
N GLY A 393 35.10 -16.42 -17.64
CA GLY A 393 34.61 -16.98 -18.90
C GLY A 393 33.54 -18.06 -18.72
N ILE A 394 32.81 -18.06 -17.60
CA ILE A 394 31.64 -18.92 -17.40
C ILE A 394 30.40 -18.16 -17.90
N PRO A 395 29.74 -18.62 -18.97
CA PRO A 395 28.54 -17.98 -19.50
C PRO A 395 27.41 -17.92 -18.47
N GLY A 396 26.72 -16.79 -18.35
CA GLY A 396 25.67 -16.58 -17.35
C GLY A 396 24.42 -17.41 -17.58
N ASP A 397 24.19 -17.88 -18.81
CA ASP A 397 23.12 -18.82 -19.17
C ASP A 397 23.37 -20.26 -18.68
N ARG A 398 24.58 -20.59 -18.24
CA ARG A 398 24.91 -21.86 -17.57
C ARG A 398 24.71 -21.82 -16.05
N ILE A 399 24.34 -20.67 -15.51
CA ILE A 399 24.18 -20.44 -14.07
C ILE A 399 22.69 -20.40 -13.74
N VAL A 400 22.23 -21.35 -12.93
CA VAL A 400 20.88 -21.33 -12.35
C VAL A 400 20.99 -20.98 -10.87
N THR A 401 20.17 -20.02 -10.45
CA THR A 401 20.10 -19.61 -9.04
C THR A 401 18.90 -20.28 -8.40
N ARG A 402 19.08 -21.02 -7.31
CA ARG A 402 18.00 -21.62 -6.50
C ARG A 402 18.16 -21.18 -5.06
N THR A 403 17.10 -20.66 -4.45
CA THR A 403 17.09 -20.21 -3.06
C THR A 403 16.04 -20.99 -2.30
N GLU A 404 16.45 -21.66 -1.23
CA GLU A 404 15.54 -22.26 -0.26
C GLU A 404 15.50 -21.39 0.99
N LEU A 405 14.32 -20.84 1.28
CA LEU A 405 14.19 -19.82 2.32
C LEU A 405 14.16 -20.39 3.73
N ARG A 406 13.94 -21.71 3.87
CA ARG A 406 14.04 -22.41 5.16
C ARG A 406 15.44 -22.35 5.76
N THR A 407 16.47 -22.32 4.92
CA THR A 407 17.88 -22.34 5.34
C THR A 407 18.54 -20.97 5.28
N GLY A 408 17.87 -19.97 4.67
CA GLY A 408 18.46 -18.66 4.44
C GLY A 408 19.72 -18.76 3.57
N GLU A 409 19.70 -19.62 2.54
CA GLU A 409 20.82 -19.81 1.61
C GLU A 409 20.34 -19.71 0.15
N ILE A 410 20.99 -18.84 -0.62
CA ILE A 410 20.98 -18.81 -2.08
C ILE A 410 22.05 -19.78 -2.59
N ALA A 411 21.64 -20.85 -3.25
CA ALA A 411 22.52 -21.74 -3.98
C ALA A 411 22.63 -21.32 -5.47
N PHE A 412 23.85 -21.31 -5.99
CA PHE A 412 24.19 -21.17 -7.38
C PHE A 412 24.59 -22.54 -7.90
N ASN A 413 23.81 -23.06 -8.83
CA ASN A 413 24.15 -24.30 -9.54
C ASN A 413 24.73 -23.92 -10.91
N ILE A 414 25.95 -24.37 -11.18
CA ILE A 414 26.59 -24.23 -12.49
C ILE A 414 26.40 -25.55 -13.22
N HIS A 415 25.72 -25.52 -14.36
CA HIS A 415 25.47 -26.68 -15.20
C HIS A 415 26.51 -26.79 -16.34
N SER A 416 26.86 -28.02 -16.75
CA SER A 416 27.55 -28.27 -18.02
C SER A 416 26.55 -28.36 -19.17
N GLU A 417 27.03 -28.13 -20.39
CA GLU A 417 26.24 -28.04 -21.65
C GLU A 417 25.28 -29.20 -21.90
N ASP A 418 25.57 -30.40 -21.37
CA ASP A 418 24.78 -31.61 -21.59
C ASP A 418 24.00 -32.09 -20.35
N GLY A 419 23.99 -31.29 -19.29
CA GLY A 419 23.19 -31.56 -18.10
C GLY A 419 21.74 -31.20 -18.34
N ASP A 420 21.06 -31.95 -19.20
CA ASP A 420 19.61 -32.05 -19.18
C ASP A 420 19.20 -32.33 -17.72
N THR A 421 18.78 -31.29 -17.03
CA THR A 421 18.10 -31.42 -15.75
C THR A 421 16.84 -32.17 -16.12
N ASN A 422 16.89 -33.50 -15.99
CA ASN A 422 15.75 -34.39 -15.91
C ASN A 422 14.88 -34.01 -14.69
N ASP A 423 14.40 -32.77 -14.67
CA ASP A 423 13.17 -32.32 -14.04
C ASP A 423 12.04 -32.39 -15.09
N HIS A 424 12.19 -33.27 -16.09
CA HIS A 424 11.03 -33.89 -16.71
C HIS A 424 10.28 -34.72 -15.66
N LEU A 425 9.22 -34.08 -15.17
CA LEU A 425 7.84 -34.60 -15.14
C LEU A 425 7.42 -35.36 -13.85
N PRO A 426 6.11 -35.44 -13.56
CA PRO A 426 5.10 -36.00 -14.47
C PRO A 426 4.38 -35.00 -15.38
#